data_AF-A0AAW5EHY7-F1
#
_entry.id   AF-A0AAW5EHY7-F1
#
_cell.length_a   1.000
_cell.length_b   1.000
_cell.length_c   1.000
_cell.angle_alpha   90.00
_cell.angle_beta   90.00
_cell.angle_gamma   90.00
#
_symmetry.space_group_name_H-M   'P 1'
#
loop_
_entity.id
_entity.type
_entity.pdbx_description
1 polymer ?
#
loop_
_entity_poly.entity_id
_entity_poly.type
_entity_poly.pdbx_seq_one_letter_code
_entity_poly.pdbx_strand_id
1 'polypeptide(L)'
;PLFENMISNSNLMFFKFYFSVSKEEQKKRFEKRRIDPLKQYKLSPVDQKSQELWDKYTLAKYSMLLASNTPTCPWTIISSDDKKKARLNLLRFILSKVDYADKKIG
;
A
#
# COMPACT_ATOMS: atom_id res chain seq x y z
N PRO A 1 -7.80 2.66 16.68
CA PRO A 1 -9.14 2.13 16.32
C PRO A 1 -9.46 0.88 17.15
N LEU A 2 -10.72 0.65 17.53
CA LEU A 2 -11.07 -0.46 18.45
C LEU A 2 -10.62 -1.83 17.93
N PHE A 3 -10.92 -2.14 16.67
CA PHE A 3 -10.54 -3.42 16.05
C PHE A 3 -9.03 -3.63 16.00
N GLU A 4 -8.28 -2.62 15.56
CA GLU A 4 -6.82 -2.68 15.50
C GLU A 4 -6.20 -2.87 16.88
N ASN A 5 -6.74 -2.22 17.91
CA ASN A 5 -6.29 -2.39 19.29
C ASN A 5 -6.56 -3.82 19.80
N MET A 6 -7.70 -4.42 19.44
CA MET A 6 -7.98 -5.83 19.77
C MET A 6 -6.95 -6.77 19.15
N ILE A 7 -6.55 -6.51 17.90
CA ILE A 7 -5.52 -7.30 17.22
C ILE A 7 -4.16 -7.09 17.87
N SER A 8 -3.74 -5.84 18.15
CA SER A 8 -2.47 -5.56 18.83
C SER A 8 -2.35 -6.17 20.22
N ASN A 9 -3.47 -6.31 20.93
CA ASN A 9 -3.53 -6.94 22.25
C ASN A 9 -3.57 -8.47 22.17
N SER A 10 -3.83 -9.02 20.98
CA SER A 10 -3.63 -10.43 20.68
C SER A 10 -2.17 -10.61 20.23
N ASN A 11 -1.55 -11.77 20.45
CA ASN A 11 -0.16 -12.04 20.05
C ASN A 11 0.03 -12.14 18.51
N LEU A 12 -0.45 -11.13 17.77
CA LEU A 12 -0.44 -11.03 16.33
C LEU A 12 0.33 -9.77 15.91
N MET A 13 1.22 -9.92 14.94
CA MET A 13 1.86 -8.79 14.30
C MET A 13 0.97 -8.25 13.18
N PHE A 14 0.55 -7.00 13.30
CA PHE A 14 -0.33 -6.35 12.32
C PHE A 14 0.40 -5.25 11.57
N PHE A 15 0.38 -5.31 10.24
CA PHE A 15 1.04 -4.34 9.38
C PHE A 15 0.04 -3.71 8.41
N LYS A 16 0.02 -2.37 8.35
CA LYS A 16 -0.79 -1.63 7.38
C LYS A 16 0.12 -0.92 6.38
N PHE A 17 -0.08 -1.17 5.10
CA PHE A 17 0.72 -0.58 4.02
C PHE A 17 -0.14 0.20 3.05
N TYR A 18 0.24 1.45 2.79
CA TYR A 18 -0.35 2.26 1.73
C TYR A 18 0.66 2.43 0.58
N PHE A 19 0.38 1.82 -0.57
CA PHE A 19 1.21 1.97 -1.76
C PHE A 19 0.85 3.26 -2.49
N SER A 20 1.68 4.29 -2.31
CA SER A 20 1.50 5.57 -2.98
C SER A 20 2.05 5.47 -4.41
N VAL A 21 1.21 5.76 -5.39
CA VAL A 21 1.60 5.88 -6.80
C VAL A 21 1.30 7.32 -7.24
N SER A 22 2.10 7.90 -8.12
CA SER A 22 1.78 9.20 -8.74
C SER A 22 0.60 9.06 -9.71
N LYS A 23 -0.11 10.17 -9.95
CA LYS A 23 -1.27 10.18 -10.86
C LYS A 23 -0.84 9.79 -12.27
N GLU A 24 0.32 10.28 -12.67
CA GLU A 24 0.97 10.08 -13.95
C GLU A 24 1.37 8.60 -14.15
N GLU A 25 2.04 8.00 -13.17
CA GLU A 25 2.42 6.59 -13.24
C GLU A 25 1.20 5.67 -13.17
N GLN A 26 0.15 6.02 -12.42
CA GLN A 26 -1.11 5.28 -12.44
C GLN A 26 -1.75 5.31 -13.84
N LYS A 27 -1.84 6.49 -14.47
CA LYS A 27 -2.38 6.64 -15.84
C LYS A 27 -1.59 5.82 -16.84
N LYS A 28 -0.25 5.92 -16.81
CA LYS A 28 0.66 5.14 -17.66
C LYS A 28 0.46 3.63 -17.49
N ARG A 29 0.24 3.16 -16.25
CA ARG A 29 -0.04 1.75 -15.97
C ARG A 29 -1.38 1.30 -16.56
N PHE A 30 -2.40 2.14 -16.52
CA PHE A 30 -3.70 1.82 -17.12
C PHE A 30 -3.61 1.72 -18.64
N GLU A 31 -2.96 2.67 -19.31
CA GLU A 31 -2.75 2.59 -20.77
C GLU A 31 -1.98 1.32 -21.17
N LYS A 32 -0.91 1.00 -20.43
CA LYS A 32 -0.15 -0.23 -20.69
C LYS A 32 -1.00 -1.50 -20.49
N ARG A 33 -1.91 -1.52 -19.52
CA ARG A 33 -2.80 -2.67 -19.29
C ARG A 33 -3.84 -2.83 -20.40
N ARG A 34 -4.27 -1.73 -21.03
CA ARG A 34 -5.28 -1.75 -22.10
C ARG A 34 -4.80 -2.52 -23.33
N ILE A 35 -3.51 -2.40 -23.65
CA ILE A 35 -2.89 -3.00 -24.84
C ILE A 35 -2.19 -4.34 -24.58
N ASP A 36 -1.96 -4.70 -23.32
CA ASP A 36 -1.23 -5.93 -22.94
C ASP A 36 -2.22 -7.07 -22.67
N PRO A 37 -2.31 -8.09 -23.55
CA PRO A 37 -3.31 -9.16 -23.43
C PRO A 37 -3.17 -9.96 -22.13
N LEU A 38 -1.98 -10.00 -21.53
CA LEU A 38 -1.73 -10.69 -20.26
C LEU A 38 -2.12 -9.86 -19.03
N LYS A 39 -2.56 -8.61 -19.21
CA LYS A 39 -2.87 -7.69 -18.11
C LYS A 39 -4.22 -7.00 -18.22
N GLN A 40 -4.95 -7.17 -19.31
CA GLN A 40 -6.26 -6.56 -19.54
C GLN A 40 -7.27 -6.87 -18.43
N TYR A 41 -7.27 -8.12 -17.91
CA TYR A 41 -8.15 -8.54 -16.82
C TYR A 41 -7.98 -7.73 -15.51
N LYS A 42 -6.91 -6.92 -15.39
CA LYS A 42 -6.63 -6.05 -14.24
C LYS A 42 -7.23 -4.64 -14.37
N LEU A 43 -8.09 -4.43 -15.36
CA LEU A 43 -8.84 -3.18 -15.55
C LEU A 43 -10.31 -3.45 -15.26
N SER A 44 -10.85 -2.70 -14.29
CA SER A 44 -12.27 -2.68 -13.99
C SER A 44 -12.90 -1.32 -14.36
N PRO A 45 -14.23 -1.22 -14.44
CA PRO A 45 -14.92 0.07 -14.62
C PRO A 45 -14.59 1.08 -13.50
N VAL A 46 -14.27 0.61 -12.30
CA VAL A 46 -13.88 1.45 -11.17
C VAL A 46 -12.50 2.07 -11.41
N ASP A 47 -11.55 1.29 -11.94
CA ASP A 47 -10.20 1.78 -12.25
C ASP A 47 -10.25 2.92 -13.29
N GLN A 48 -11.14 2.82 -14.29
CA GLN A 48 -11.27 3.87 -15.30
C GLN A 48 -11.73 5.20 -14.69
N LYS A 49 -12.68 5.16 -13.74
CA LYS A 49 -13.17 6.34 -13.01
C LYS A 49 -12.18 6.86 -11.97
N SER A 50 -11.24 6.04 -11.49
CA SER A 50 -10.35 6.42 -10.39
C SER A 50 -9.41 7.57 -10.75
N GLN A 51 -9.07 7.72 -12.04
CA GLN A 51 -8.25 8.84 -12.54
C GLN A 51 -9.00 10.17 -12.48
N GLU A 52 -10.29 10.17 -12.84
CA GLU A 52 -11.16 11.35 -12.76
C GLU A 52 -11.42 11.75 -11.30
N LEU A 53 -11.61 10.75 -10.43
CA LEU A 53 -11.88 10.94 -9.01
C LEU A 53 -10.61 11.05 -8.14
N TRP A 54 -9.45 11.34 -8.75
CA TRP A 54 -8.15 11.36 -8.09
C TRP A 54 -8.15 12.18 -6.78
N ASP A 55 -8.71 13.39 -6.82
CA ASP A 55 -8.72 14.29 -5.68
C ASP A 55 -9.63 13.79 -4.56
N LYS A 56 -10.76 13.13 -4.92
CA LYS A 56 -11.65 12.51 -3.93
C LYS A 56 -10.98 11.32 -3.25
N TYR A 57 -10.28 10.46 -3.99
CA TYR A 57 -9.49 9.38 -3.42
C TYR A 57 -8.34 9.90 -2.56
N THR A 58 -7.71 11.00 -2.98
CA THR A 58 -6.64 11.66 -2.22
C THR A 58 -7.15 12.18 -0.89
N LEU A 59 -8.30 12.86 -0.86
CA LEU A 59 -8.94 13.32 0.37
C LEU A 59 -9.32 12.13 1.27
N ALA A 60 -9.99 11.11 0.71
CA ALA A 60 -10.38 9.92 1.45
C ALA A 60 -9.16 9.20 2.06
N LYS A 61 -8.05 9.10 1.32
CA LYS A 61 -6.77 8.59 1.84
C LYS A 61 -6.30 9.40 3.05
N TYR A 62 -6.27 10.73 2.96
CA TYR A 62 -5.84 11.57 4.07
C TYR A 62 -6.73 11.40 5.30
N SER A 63 -8.06 11.40 5.11
CA SER A 63 -9.00 11.15 6.21
C SER A 63 -8.78 9.77 6.86
N MET A 64 -8.57 8.72 6.05
CA MET A 64 -8.26 7.37 6.55
C MET A 64 -6.96 7.35 7.36
N LEU A 65 -5.87 7.92 6.82
CA LEU A 65 -4.57 7.96 7.48
C LEU A 65 -4.65 8.75 8.79
N LEU A 66 -5.31 9.92 8.81
CA LEU A 66 -5.49 10.72 10.02
C LEU A 66 -6.30 9.98 11.09
N ALA A 67 -7.39 9.32 10.71
CA ALA A 67 -8.29 8.66 11.65
C ALA A 67 -7.74 7.33 12.19
N SER A 68 -6.85 6.65 11.47
CA SER A 68 -6.43 5.28 11.78
C SER A 68 -4.92 5.07 11.89
N ASN A 69 -4.08 6.07 11.73
CA ASN A 69 -2.65 5.93 12.00
C ASN A 69 -2.37 6.09 13.51
N THR A 70 -2.14 4.98 14.22
CA THR A 70 -1.87 5.00 15.66
C THR A 70 -0.46 4.50 15.98
N PRO A 71 0.09 4.81 17.17
CA PRO A 71 1.39 4.29 17.59
C PRO A 71 1.44 2.76 17.66
N THR A 72 0.32 2.11 18.01
CA THR A 72 0.20 0.65 18.13
C THR A 72 0.03 -0.05 16.78
N CYS A 73 -0.64 0.59 15.82
CA CYS A 73 -0.89 0.09 14.48
C CYS A 73 -0.63 1.20 13.44
N PRO A 74 0.64 1.53 13.16
CA PRO A 74 0.94 2.60 12.23
C PRO A 74 0.68 2.18 10.78
N TRP A 75 0.31 3.15 9.95
CA TRP A 75 0.36 3.05 8.50
C TRP A 75 1.78 3.28 8.00
N THR A 76 2.29 2.37 7.18
CA THR A 76 3.56 2.54 6.46
C THR A 76 3.27 2.92 5.02
N ILE A 77 3.69 4.11 4.62
CA ILE A 77 3.54 4.60 3.25
C ILE A 77 4.72 4.14 2.40
N ILE A 78 4.44 3.49 1.28
CA ILE A 78 5.45 2.96 0.36
C ILE A 78 5.30 3.65 -0.99
N SER A 79 6.33 4.41 -1.40
CA SER A 79 6.39 4.93 -2.77
C SER A 79 6.53 3.77 -3.76
N SER A 80 5.59 3.69 -4.71
CA SER A 80 5.36 2.51 -5.53
C SER A 80 5.47 2.75 -7.02
N ASP A 81 6.00 3.91 -7.44
CA ASP A 81 6.24 4.25 -8.84
C ASP A 81 7.25 3.28 -9.47
N ASP A 82 8.34 2.97 -8.75
CA ASP A 82 9.20 1.82 -9.05
C ASP A 82 8.72 0.58 -8.29
N LYS A 83 8.07 -0.35 -9.01
CA LYS A 83 7.54 -1.59 -8.43
C LYS A 83 8.62 -2.48 -7.80
N LYS A 84 9.83 -2.53 -8.36
CA LYS A 84 10.89 -3.40 -7.85
C LYS A 84 11.42 -2.87 -6.52
N LYS A 85 11.71 -1.56 -6.46
CA LYS A 85 12.13 -0.90 -5.22
C LYS A 85 11.05 -0.97 -4.14
N ALA A 86 9.79 -0.75 -4.49
CA ALA A 86 8.68 -0.83 -3.53
C ALA A 86 8.56 -2.21 -2.89
N ARG A 87 8.68 -3.28 -3.69
CA ARG A 87 8.67 -4.67 -3.20
C ARG A 87 9.86 -4.95 -2.28
N LEU A 88 11.06 -4.54 -2.68
CA LEU A 88 12.26 -4.75 -1.87
C LEU A 88 12.15 -4.02 -0.53
N ASN A 89 11.73 -2.76 -0.54
CA ASN A 89 11.58 -1.96 0.68
C ASN A 89 10.48 -2.48 1.60
N LEU A 90 9.35 -2.94 1.05
CA LEU A 90 8.30 -3.62 1.83
C LEU A 90 8.87 -4.85 2.56
N LEU A 91 9.54 -5.73 1.82
CA LEU A 91 10.09 -6.96 2.40
C LEU A 91 11.16 -6.65 3.45
N ARG A 92 12.06 -5.70 3.18
CA ARG A 92 13.05 -5.23 4.15
C ARG A 92 12.39 -4.67 5.41
N PHE A 93 11.29 -3.93 5.28
CA PHE A 93 10.55 -3.40 6.43
C PHE A 93 9.92 -4.52 7.26
N ILE A 94 9.28 -5.51 6.64
CA ILE A 94 8.69 -6.64 7.37
C ILE A 94 9.79 -7.42 8.10
N LEU A 95 10.87 -7.77 7.39
CA LEU A 95 12.00 -8.51 7.98
C LEU A 95 12.71 -7.72 9.08
N SER A 96 12.73 -6.38 9.02
CA SER A 96 13.31 -5.59 10.11
C SER A 96 12.46 -5.62 11.38
N LYS A 97 11.13 -5.80 11.26
CA LYS A 97 10.18 -5.82 12.37
C LYS A 97 9.97 -7.20 13.00
N VAL A 98 10.13 -8.27 12.24
CA VAL A 98 10.03 -9.64 12.75
C VAL A 98 11.37 -10.04 13.36
N ASP A 99 11.33 -10.61 14.56
CA ASP A 99 12.47 -11.29 15.16
C ASP A 99 12.45 -12.76 14.74
N TYR A 100 13.54 -13.23 14.15
CA TYR A 100 13.64 -14.59 13.61
C TYR A 100 15.08 -15.10 13.70
N ALA A 101 15.23 -16.42 13.79
CA ALA A 101 16.54 -17.07 13.89
C ALA A 101 17.43 -16.71 12.70
N ASP A 102 18.73 -16.54 12.96
CA ASP A 102 19.76 -16.23 11.95
C ASP A 102 19.56 -14.91 11.18
N LYS A 103 18.74 -13.99 11.71
CA LYS A 103 18.58 -12.65 11.16
C LYS A 103 19.92 -11.93 11.13
N LYS A 104 20.47 -11.78 9.93
CA LYS A 104 21.68 -10.98 9.70
C LYS A 104 21.34 -9.51 9.89
N ILE A 105 21.91 -8.90 10.92
CA ILE A 105 21.86 -7.45 11.12
C ILE A 105 22.79 -6.85 10.07
N GLY A 106 22.21 -6.14 9.11
CA GLY A 106 22.93 -5.42 8.05
C GLY A 106 22.81 -3.92 8.20
#